data_AF-A0A940R2J9-F1
#
_entry.id   AF-A0A940R2J9-F1
#
_cell.length_a   1.000
_cell.length_b   1.000
_cell.length_c   1.000
_cell.angle_alpha   90.00
_cell.angle_beta   90.00
_cell.angle_gamma   90.00
#
_symmetry.space_group_name_H-M   'P 1'
#
loop_
_entity.id
_entity.type
_entity.pdbx_description
1 polymer ?
#
loop_
_entity_poly.entity_id
_entity_poly.type
_entity_poly.pdbx_seq_one_letter_code
_entity_poly.pdbx_strand_id
1 'polypeptide(L)'
;INLLIFASGMYFLMLLNYKEAITTLGIQQEYLLGFNAFIYLGLTRVVDLGTGINTEIIGTSTYWRFQLVSGAILLFLMLPLTYLLAKKYDILGPAIAQFISITIYNAIRIIFLWKKFRLFPFTWKSLYAVVIGLVAYTIAYFTCNQLHSFAGLLVRSILFLVLFGTATMYMKLTPDLKPVLDTIKRRLKIR
;
A
#
# COMPACT_ATOMS: atom_id res chain seq x y z
N ILE A 1 3.39 11.25 -1.71
CA ILE A 1 4.36 10.45 -0.92
C ILE A 1 3.78 9.95 0.41
N ASN A 2 3.05 10.77 1.18
CA ASN A 2 2.51 10.34 2.47
C ASN A 2 1.56 9.14 2.36
N LEU A 3 0.68 9.14 1.35
CA LEU A 3 -0.22 8.02 1.05
C LEU A 3 0.55 6.73 0.73
N LEU A 4 1.67 6.84 0.00
CA LEU A 4 2.55 5.70 -0.27
C LEU A 4 3.16 5.16 1.04
N ILE A 5 3.71 6.03 1.89
CA ILE A 5 4.30 5.62 3.17
C ILE A 5 3.27 4.91 4.04
N PHE A 6 2.06 5.46 4.11
CA PHE A 6 0.95 4.86 4.85
C PHE A 6 0.53 3.50 4.27
N ALA A 7 0.32 3.44 2.95
CA ALA A 7 -0.07 2.21 2.27
C ALA A 7 1.00 1.11 2.41
N SER A 8 2.28 1.45 2.21
CA SER A 8 3.39 0.52 2.40
C SER A 8 3.50 0.07 3.86
N GLY A 9 3.41 0.99 4.82
CA GLY A 9 3.45 0.66 6.25
C GLY A 9 2.33 -0.29 6.66
N MET A 10 1.08 0.00 6.26
CA MET A 10 -0.05 -0.88 6.51
C MET A 10 0.10 -2.23 5.82
N TYR A 11 0.51 -2.24 4.55
CA TYR A 11 0.68 -3.47 3.79
C TYR A 11 1.70 -4.40 4.44
N PHE A 12 2.90 -3.90 4.75
CA PHE A 12 3.95 -4.71 5.37
C PHE A 12 3.57 -5.16 6.79
N LEU A 13 2.90 -4.32 7.57
CA LEU A 13 2.40 -4.68 8.90
C LEU A 13 1.36 -5.81 8.82
N MET A 14 0.40 -5.72 7.90
CA MET A 14 -0.60 -6.77 7.71
C MET A 14 0.04 -8.04 7.17
N LEU A 15 0.97 -7.94 6.22
CA LEU A 15 1.68 -9.08 5.65
C LEU A 15 2.48 -9.84 6.71
N LEU A 16 3.14 -9.12 7.62
CA LEU A 16 3.91 -9.68 8.72
C LEU A 16 3.03 -10.49 9.68
N ASN A 17 1.81 -10.02 9.92
CA ASN A 17 0.91 -10.61 10.92
C ASN A 17 -0.13 -11.58 10.33
N TYR A 18 -0.25 -11.69 9.01
CA TYR A 18 -1.35 -12.41 8.36
C TYR A 18 -1.54 -13.85 8.88
N LYS A 19 -0.46 -14.64 8.90
CA LYS A 19 -0.52 -16.06 9.29
C LYS A 19 -0.87 -16.23 10.77
N GLU A 20 -0.20 -15.48 11.65
CA GLU A 20 -0.44 -15.54 13.10
C GLU A 20 -1.81 -14.99 13.48
N ALA A 21 -2.30 -13.97 12.78
CA ALA A 21 -3.60 -13.40 13.04
C ALA A 21 -4.69 -14.46 12.80
N ILE A 22 -4.58 -15.23 11.72
CA ILE A 22 -5.56 -16.29 11.40
C ILE A 22 -5.52 -17.40 12.45
N THR A 23 -4.32 -17.85 12.84
CA THR A 23 -4.17 -18.93 13.83
C THR A 23 -4.56 -18.50 15.25
N THR A 24 -4.21 -17.28 15.66
CA THR A 24 -4.44 -16.77 17.02
C THR A 24 -5.88 -16.33 17.23
N LEU A 25 -6.53 -15.76 16.22
CA LEU A 25 -7.93 -15.30 16.30
C LEU A 25 -8.94 -16.42 16.08
N GLY A 26 -8.50 -17.66 15.82
CA GLY A 26 -9.38 -18.81 15.60
C GLY A 26 -10.18 -18.73 14.29
N ILE A 27 -9.63 -18.06 13.28
CA ILE A 27 -10.24 -17.97 11.95
C ILE A 27 -10.07 -19.31 11.22
N GLN A 28 -11.00 -19.66 10.33
CA GLN A 28 -10.92 -20.89 9.53
C GLN A 28 -9.55 -21.01 8.82
N GLN A 29 -8.90 -22.17 8.95
CA GLN A 29 -7.55 -22.36 8.41
C GLN A 29 -7.50 -22.30 6.88
N GLU A 30 -8.63 -22.49 6.20
CA GLU A 30 -8.75 -22.34 4.75
C GLU A 30 -8.33 -20.95 4.25
N TYR A 31 -8.47 -19.90 5.09
CA TYR A 31 -8.00 -18.55 4.73
C TYR A 31 -6.48 -18.46 4.55
N LEU A 32 -5.69 -19.39 5.10
CA LEU A 32 -4.25 -19.44 4.85
C LEU A 32 -3.92 -19.72 3.38
N LEU A 33 -4.81 -20.41 2.65
CA LEU A 33 -4.68 -20.64 1.21
C LEU A 33 -4.80 -19.31 0.42
N GLY A 34 -5.52 -18.34 0.99
CA GLY A 34 -5.68 -17.00 0.45
C GLY A 34 -4.47 -16.07 0.63
N PHE A 35 -3.38 -16.52 1.29
CA PHE A 35 -2.20 -15.69 1.54
C PHE A 35 -1.59 -15.10 0.27
N ASN A 36 -1.50 -15.90 -0.79
CA ASN A 36 -0.96 -15.44 -2.07
C ASN A 36 -1.88 -14.38 -2.71
N ALA A 37 -3.20 -14.51 -2.57
CA ALA A 37 -4.15 -13.51 -3.06
C ALA A 37 -4.02 -12.20 -2.27
N PHE A 38 -3.86 -12.31 -0.95
CA PHE A 38 -3.63 -11.17 -0.07
C PHE A 38 -2.38 -10.36 -0.47
N ILE A 39 -1.29 -11.03 -0.86
CA ILE A 39 -0.07 -10.37 -1.36
C ILE A 39 -0.41 -9.47 -2.56
N TYR A 40 -1.10 -9.99 -3.58
CA TYR A 40 -1.47 -9.23 -4.78
C TYR A 40 -2.44 -8.08 -4.46
N LEU A 41 -3.45 -8.32 -3.62
CA LEU A 41 -4.40 -7.29 -3.21
C LEU A 41 -3.71 -6.15 -2.45
N GLY A 42 -2.78 -6.48 -1.55
CA GLY A 42 -2.03 -5.49 -0.81
C GLY A 42 -1.08 -4.68 -1.72
N LEU A 43 -0.38 -5.33 -2.65
CA LEU A 43 0.42 -4.63 -3.67
C LEU A 43 -0.43 -3.70 -4.51
N THR A 44 -1.64 -4.12 -4.88
CA THR A 44 -2.61 -3.29 -5.60
C THR A 44 -2.90 -2.00 -4.83
N ARG A 45 -3.15 -2.10 -3.51
CA ARG A 45 -3.39 -0.92 -2.66
C ARG A 45 -2.15 -0.03 -2.55
N VAL A 46 -0.95 -0.60 -2.46
CA VAL A 46 0.30 0.17 -2.45
C VAL A 46 0.49 0.94 -3.76
N VAL A 47 0.21 0.32 -4.91
CA VAL A 47 0.27 1.00 -6.22
C VAL A 47 -0.78 2.10 -6.29
N ASP A 48 -2.03 1.80 -5.97
CA ASP A 48 -3.15 2.74 -6.12
C ASP A 48 -2.96 3.99 -5.25
N LEU A 49 -2.81 3.79 -3.93
CA LEU A 49 -2.56 4.88 -2.98
C LEU A 49 -1.19 5.53 -3.18
N GLY A 50 -0.22 4.76 -3.69
CA GLY A 50 1.13 5.22 -3.98
C GLY A 50 1.18 6.24 -5.11
N THR A 51 0.37 6.02 -6.14
CA THR A 51 0.19 6.99 -7.23
C THR A 51 -0.63 8.20 -6.81
N GLY A 52 -1.37 8.11 -5.70
CA GLY A 52 -1.86 9.24 -4.94
C GLY A 52 -3.09 9.93 -5.54
N ILE A 53 -3.17 11.24 -5.33
CA ILE A 53 -4.35 12.11 -5.52
C ILE A 53 -4.58 12.43 -7.03
N ASN A 54 -4.05 11.59 -7.93
CA ASN A 54 -4.12 11.79 -9.37
C ASN A 54 -5.57 11.79 -9.87
N THR A 55 -6.44 10.98 -9.24
CA THR A 55 -7.88 10.93 -9.57
C THR A 55 -8.55 12.28 -9.32
N GLU A 56 -8.25 12.89 -8.18
CA GLU A 56 -8.87 14.12 -7.70
C GLU A 56 -8.32 15.33 -8.45
N ILE A 57 -7.02 15.33 -8.79
CA ILE A 57 -6.41 16.37 -9.65
C ILE A 57 -7.10 16.39 -11.02
N ILE A 58 -7.28 15.22 -11.65
CA ILE A 58 -7.93 15.14 -12.96
C ILE A 58 -9.42 15.48 -12.82
N GLY A 59 -10.09 14.98 -11.79
CA GLY A 59 -11.54 15.17 -11.57
C GLY A 59 -11.94 16.61 -11.27
N THR A 60 -11.10 17.38 -10.58
CA THR A 60 -11.34 18.81 -10.29
C THR A 60 -10.93 19.75 -11.43
N SER A 61 -10.21 19.23 -12.42
CA SER A 61 -9.78 19.98 -13.61
C SER A 61 -10.80 19.92 -14.75
N THR A 62 -10.54 20.64 -15.84
CA THR A 62 -11.36 20.60 -17.06
C THR A 62 -11.30 19.25 -17.81
N TYR A 63 -10.54 18.26 -17.32
CA TYR A 63 -10.31 16.96 -17.97
C TYR A 63 -11.19 15.81 -17.43
N TRP A 64 -12.37 16.10 -16.89
CA TRP A 64 -13.32 15.09 -16.41
C TRP A 64 -13.65 14.00 -17.45
N ARG A 65 -13.67 14.34 -18.75
CA ARG A 65 -13.88 13.36 -19.84
C ARG A 65 -12.77 12.31 -19.90
N PHE A 66 -11.52 12.73 -19.72
CA PHE A 66 -10.39 11.79 -19.66
C PHE A 66 -10.51 10.87 -18.45
N GLN A 67 -10.93 11.42 -17.29
CA GLN A 67 -11.19 10.62 -16.10
C GLN A 67 -12.22 9.52 -16.38
N LEU A 68 -13.35 9.85 -17.02
CA LEU A 68 -14.35 8.86 -17.42
C LEU A 68 -13.81 7.82 -18.40
N VAL A 69 -13.10 8.24 -19.44
CA VAL A 69 -12.53 7.30 -20.44
C VAL A 69 -11.53 6.35 -19.79
N SER A 70 -10.63 6.85 -18.94
CA SER A 70 -9.68 6.01 -18.23
C SER A 70 -10.38 5.02 -17.29
N GLY A 71 -11.46 5.43 -16.62
CA GLY A 71 -12.27 4.56 -15.76
C GLY A 71 -13.03 3.49 -16.56
N ALA A 72 -13.53 3.83 -17.75
CA ALA A 72 -14.13 2.87 -18.66
C ALA A 72 -13.09 1.83 -19.13
N ILE A 73 -11.89 2.26 -19.51
CA ILE A 73 -10.78 1.35 -19.87
C ILE A 73 -10.45 0.41 -18.71
N LEU A 74 -10.39 0.92 -17.48
CA LEU A 74 -10.19 0.08 -16.29
C LEU A 74 -11.27 -1.00 -16.18
N LEU A 75 -12.55 -0.64 -16.35
CA LEU A 75 -13.66 -1.59 -16.28
C LEU A 75 -13.60 -2.64 -17.39
N PHE A 76 -13.35 -2.21 -18.63
CA PHE A 76 -13.19 -3.11 -19.78
C PHE A 76 -11.97 -4.01 -19.68
N LEU A 77 -10.94 -3.60 -18.94
CA LEU A 77 -9.78 -4.44 -18.66
C LEU A 77 -10.05 -5.39 -17.50
N MET A 78 -10.65 -4.90 -16.41
CA MET A 78 -10.82 -5.65 -15.17
C MET A 78 -11.82 -6.79 -15.29
N LEU A 79 -12.95 -6.59 -15.96
CA LEU A 79 -13.99 -7.63 -16.11
C LEU A 79 -13.50 -8.89 -16.84
N PRO A 80 -12.98 -8.82 -18.09
CA PRO A 80 -12.53 -10.01 -18.80
C PRO A 80 -11.34 -10.66 -18.11
N LEU A 81 -10.42 -9.86 -17.56
CA LEU A 81 -9.24 -10.36 -16.88
C LEU A 81 -9.63 -11.12 -15.61
N THR A 82 -10.59 -10.59 -14.84
CA THR A 82 -11.12 -11.28 -13.66
C THR A 82 -11.76 -12.62 -14.03
N TYR A 83 -12.59 -12.65 -15.09
CA TYR A 83 -13.24 -13.89 -15.53
C TYR A 83 -12.23 -14.95 -16.00
N LEU A 84 -11.29 -14.57 -16.88
CA LEU A 84 -10.30 -15.49 -17.44
C LEU A 84 -9.35 -16.02 -16.37
N LEU A 85 -8.88 -15.15 -15.48
CA LEU A 85 -7.95 -15.54 -14.44
C LEU A 85 -8.64 -16.30 -13.31
N ALA A 86 -9.90 -15.99 -12.96
CA ALA A 86 -10.66 -16.76 -11.98
C ALA A 86 -10.86 -18.21 -12.43
N LYS A 87 -11.13 -18.43 -13.72
CA LYS A 87 -11.26 -19.80 -14.27
C LYS A 87 -9.96 -20.60 -14.19
N LYS A 88 -8.79 -19.94 -14.25
CA LYS A 88 -7.48 -20.60 -14.29
C LYS A 88 -6.79 -20.71 -12.92
N TYR A 89 -7.02 -19.75 -12.04
CA TYR A 89 -6.27 -19.57 -10.79
C TYR A 89 -7.18 -19.44 -9.55
N ASP A 90 -8.47 -19.75 -9.68
CA ASP A 90 -9.47 -19.67 -8.60
C ASP A 90 -9.42 -18.32 -7.87
N ILE A 91 -9.16 -18.34 -6.55
CA ILE A 91 -9.11 -17.16 -5.67
C ILE A 91 -7.95 -16.22 -6.04
N LEU A 92 -6.85 -16.74 -6.59
CA LEU A 92 -5.72 -15.90 -7.02
C LEU A 92 -6.04 -15.10 -8.27
N GLY A 93 -6.96 -15.61 -9.10
CA GLY A 93 -7.30 -15.01 -10.38
C GLY A 93 -7.79 -13.57 -10.25
N PRO A 94 -8.84 -13.30 -9.46
CA PRO A 94 -9.34 -11.95 -9.21
C PRO A 94 -8.28 -11.00 -8.62
N ALA A 95 -7.44 -11.49 -7.72
CA ALA A 95 -6.40 -10.67 -7.07
C ALA A 95 -5.33 -10.21 -8.08
N ILE A 96 -4.87 -11.11 -8.95
CA ILE A 96 -3.92 -10.79 -10.02
C ILE A 96 -4.57 -9.88 -11.07
N ALA A 97 -5.82 -10.15 -11.45
CA ALA A 97 -6.55 -9.32 -12.39
C ALA A 97 -6.66 -7.87 -11.88
N GLN A 98 -7.04 -7.70 -10.61
CA GLN A 98 -7.13 -6.38 -9.99
C GLN A 98 -5.78 -5.66 -9.98
N PHE A 99 -4.70 -6.36 -9.60
CA PHE A 99 -3.35 -5.80 -9.60
C PHE A 99 -2.93 -5.28 -10.98
N ILE A 100 -3.11 -6.09 -12.01
CA ILE A 100 -2.75 -5.73 -13.39
C ILE A 100 -3.60 -4.55 -13.87
N SER A 101 -4.92 -4.61 -13.68
CA SER A 101 -5.84 -3.59 -14.15
C SER A 101 -5.59 -2.23 -13.49
N ILE A 102 -5.40 -2.20 -12.17
CA ILE A 102 -5.09 -0.96 -11.44
C ILE A 102 -3.70 -0.42 -11.80
N THR A 103 -2.72 -1.29 -12.02
CA THR A 103 -1.38 -0.87 -12.45
C THR A 103 -1.42 -0.18 -13.82
N ILE A 104 -2.12 -0.78 -14.79
CA ILE A 104 -2.29 -0.21 -16.13
C ILE A 104 -3.07 1.11 -16.06
N TYR A 105 -4.17 1.13 -15.31
CA TYR A 105 -4.98 2.34 -15.12
C TYR A 105 -4.16 3.50 -14.55
N ASN A 106 -3.38 3.25 -13.50
CA ASN A 106 -2.54 4.27 -12.91
C ASN A 106 -1.37 4.67 -13.83
N ALA A 107 -0.80 3.75 -14.61
CA ALA A 107 0.20 4.08 -15.62
C ALA A 107 -0.34 5.05 -16.69
N ILE A 108 -1.54 4.77 -17.23
CA ILE A 108 -2.21 5.65 -18.22
C ILE A 108 -2.38 7.07 -17.65
N ARG A 109 -2.80 7.18 -16.39
CA ARG A 109 -3.03 8.48 -15.72
C ARG A 109 -1.74 9.23 -15.46
N ILE A 110 -0.68 8.55 -15.02
CA ILE A 110 0.64 9.16 -14.84
C ILE A 110 1.15 9.72 -16.16
N ILE A 111 1.03 8.96 -17.25
CA ILE A 111 1.45 9.40 -18.58
C ILE A 111 0.66 10.65 -19.00
N PHE A 112 -0.65 10.68 -18.76
CA PHE A 112 -1.49 11.83 -19.06
C PHE A 112 -1.12 13.07 -18.23
N LEU A 113 -0.98 12.91 -16.90
CA LEU A 113 -0.56 13.98 -15.99
C LEU A 113 0.81 14.53 -16.36
N TRP A 114 1.74 13.66 -16.72
CA TRP A 114 3.08 14.08 -17.14
C TRP A 114 3.03 14.86 -18.46
N LYS A 115 2.28 14.40 -19.46
CA LYS A 115 2.15 15.13 -20.73
C LYS A 115 1.45 16.48 -20.58
N LYS A 116 0.42 16.57 -19.74
CA LYS A 116 -0.44 17.76 -19.69
C LYS A 116 -0.07 18.77 -18.61
N PHE A 117 0.32 18.29 -17.45
CA PHE A 117 0.63 19.10 -16.27
C PHE A 117 2.11 19.04 -15.89
N ARG A 118 2.92 18.19 -16.54
CA ARG A 118 4.33 17.92 -16.17
C ARG A 118 4.48 17.49 -14.70
N LEU A 119 3.45 16.86 -14.15
CA LEU A 119 3.44 16.35 -12.79
C LEU A 119 3.82 14.86 -12.82
N PHE A 120 4.88 14.52 -12.07
CA PHE A 120 5.28 13.14 -11.85
C PHE A 120 5.14 12.82 -10.34
N PRO A 121 4.33 11.82 -9.95
CA PRO A 121 3.97 11.60 -8.55
C PRO A 121 5.07 10.92 -7.73
N PHE A 122 6.06 10.31 -8.39
CA PHE A 122 7.13 9.58 -7.71
C PHE A 122 8.40 10.42 -7.60
N THR A 123 9.05 10.32 -6.44
CA THR A 123 10.35 10.94 -6.19
C THR A 123 11.32 9.88 -5.68
N TRP A 124 12.61 10.18 -5.61
CA TRP A 124 13.60 9.29 -4.97
C TRP A 124 13.21 8.90 -3.54
N LYS A 125 12.53 9.80 -2.82
CA LYS A 125 11.98 9.53 -1.49
C LYS A 125 10.88 8.46 -1.50
N SER A 126 10.09 8.37 -2.58
CA SER A 126 9.08 7.32 -2.73
C SER A 126 9.71 5.94 -2.82
N LEU A 127 10.85 5.82 -3.53
CA LEU A 127 11.60 4.57 -3.60
C LEU A 127 12.18 4.21 -2.22
N TYR A 128 12.80 5.17 -1.53
CA TYR A 128 13.32 4.93 -0.18
C TYR A 128 12.23 4.46 0.79
N ALA A 129 11.01 5.02 0.73
CA ALA A 129 9.91 4.57 1.58
C ALA A 129 9.56 3.08 1.41
N VAL A 130 9.52 2.60 0.17
CA VAL A 130 9.24 1.18 -0.13
C VAL A 130 10.40 0.29 0.34
N VAL A 131 11.64 0.70 0.08
CA VAL A 131 12.84 -0.05 0.50
C VAL A 131 12.92 -0.15 2.02
N ILE A 132 12.69 0.95 2.74
CA ILE A 132 12.69 0.95 4.21
C ILE A 132 11.57 0.06 4.76
N GLY A 133 10.39 0.06 4.14
CA GLY A 133 9.30 -0.85 4.51
C GLY A 133 9.70 -2.31 4.37
N LEU A 134 10.38 -2.67 3.28
CA LEU A 134 10.87 -4.02 3.03
C LEU A 134 11.98 -4.43 4.04
N VAL A 135 12.91 -3.53 4.34
CA VAL A 135 13.97 -3.76 5.33
C VAL A 135 13.36 -3.92 6.73
N ALA A 136 12.45 -3.04 7.14
CA ALA A 136 11.77 -3.15 8.43
C ALA A 136 10.95 -4.45 8.55
N TYR A 137 10.28 -4.85 7.46
CA TYR A 137 9.54 -6.12 7.38
C TYR A 137 10.47 -7.31 7.59
N THR A 138 11.60 -7.38 6.87
CA THR A 138 12.55 -8.50 6.98
C THR A 138 13.16 -8.61 8.37
N ILE A 139 13.58 -7.49 8.96
CA ILE A 139 14.13 -7.46 10.33
C ILE A 139 13.07 -7.96 11.33
N ALA A 140 11.85 -7.44 11.25
CA ALA A 140 10.78 -7.83 12.18
C ALA A 140 10.36 -9.31 12.01
N TYR A 141 10.32 -9.79 10.77
CA TYR A 141 10.02 -11.19 10.44
C TYR A 141 11.04 -12.15 11.07
N PHE A 142 12.34 -11.92 10.86
CA PHE A 142 13.38 -12.79 11.42
C PHE A 142 13.49 -12.69 12.94
N THR A 143 13.37 -11.49 13.51
CA THR A 143 13.54 -11.27 14.96
C THR A 143 12.46 -11.98 15.77
N CYS A 144 11.22 -11.97 15.30
CA CYS A 144 10.11 -12.47 16.08
C CYS A 144 9.60 -13.84 15.66
N ASN A 145 10.31 -14.55 14.76
CA ASN A 145 9.86 -15.80 14.15
C ASN A 145 9.47 -16.89 15.17
N GLN A 146 10.04 -16.87 16.39
CA GLN A 146 9.80 -17.87 17.44
C GLN A 146 8.62 -17.54 18.38
N LEU A 147 8.03 -16.35 18.28
CA LEU A 147 6.95 -15.90 19.17
C LEU A 147 5.57 -16.25 18.60
N HIS A 148 5.03 -17.41 18.98
CA HIS A 148 3.67 -17.83 18.65
C HIS A 148 2.73 -17.56 19.83
N SER A 149 2.10 -16.39 19.86
CA SER A 149 1.06 -15.99 20.82
C SER A 149 0.48 -14.63 20.41
N PHE A 150 -0.64 -14.23 21.02
CA PHE A 150 -1.18 -12.87 20.91
C PHE A 150 -0.14 -11.81 21.31
N ALA A 151 0.68 -12.10 22.34
CA ALA A 151 1.79 -11.24 22.74
C ALA A 151 2.85 -11.14 21.63
N GLY A 152 3.12 -12.23 20.91
CA GLY A 152 4.04 -12.25 19.77
C GLY A 152 3.58 -11.36 18.62
N LEU A 153 2.27 -11.36 18.32
CA LEU A 153 1.66 -10.50 17.29
C LEU A 153 1.80 -9.01 17.66
N LEU A 154 1.58 -8.66 18.92
CA LEU A 154 1.77 -7.28 19.40
C LEU A 154 3.23 -6.85 19.32
N VAL A 155 4.17 -7.67 19.80
CA VAL A 155 5.60 -7.37 19.76
C VAL A 155 6.10 -7.21 18.33
N ARG A 156 5.70 -8.10 17.40
CA ARG A 156 6.01 -8.01 15.96
C ARG A 156 5.54 -6.68 15.37
N SER A 157 4.30 -6.31 15.66
CA SER A 157 3.68 -5.08 15.15
C SER A 157 4.35 -3.84 15.70
N ILE A 158 4.65 -3.81 17.01
CA ILE A 158 5.34 -2.68 17.66
C ILE A 158 6.76 -2.56 17.10
N LEU A 159 7.49 -3.67 16.97
CA LEU A 159 8.85 -3.66 16.42
C LEU A 159 8.86 -3.10 15.00
N PHE A 160 7.95 -3.56 14.14
CA PHE A 160 7.82 -3.04 12.78
C PHE A 160 7.49 -1.54 12.77
N LEU A 161 6.51 -1.11 13.58
CA LEU A 161 6.11 0.31 13.66
C LEU A 161 7.24 1.20 14.15
N VAL A 162 8.02 0.76 15.13
CA VAL A 162 9.18 1.49 15.64
C VAL A 162 10.26 1.58 14.56
N LEU A 163 10.62 0.48 13.90
CA LEU A 163 11.64 0.47 12.84
C LEU A 163 11.22 1.36 11.65
N PHE A 164 10.01 1.15 11.13
CA PHE A 164 9.50 1.90 9.99
C PHE A 164 9.26 3.37 10.35
N GLY A 165 8.67 3.66 11.51
CA GLY A 165 8.42 5.02 11.99
C GLY A 165 9.71 5.81 12.23
N THR A 166 10.68 5.24 12.93
CA THR A 166 11.96 5.91 13.19
C THR A 166 12.75 6.16 11.91
N ALA A 167 12.83 5.17 11.01
CA ALA A 167 13.54 5.31 9.73
C ALA A 167 12.88 6.37 8.83
N THR A 168 11.55 6.40 8.76
CA THR A 168 10.82 7.38 7.94
C THR A 168 10.96 8.80 8.49
N MET A 169 11.00 8.97 9.82
CA MET A 169 11.27 10.24 10.49
C MET A 169 12.71 10.71 10.30
N TYR A 170 13.69 9.83 10.50
CA TYR A 170 15.12 10.14 10.39
C TYR A 170 15.47 10.62 8.96
N MET A 171 14.95 9.92 7.95
CA MET A 171 15.18 10.27 6.54
C MET A 171 14.29 11.42 6.03
N LYS A 172 13.44 12.02 6.89
CA LYS A 172 12.55 13.15 6.56
C LYS A 172 11.79 12.91 5.24
N LEU A 173 11.25 11.70 5.10
CA LEU A 173 10.54 11.27 3.88
C LEU A 173 9.24 12.04 3.67
N THR A 174 8.57 12.38 4.78
CA THR A 174 7.33 13.17 4.79
C THR A 174 7.64 14.62 5.18
N PRO A 175 7.63 15.57 4.24
CA PRO A 175 7.79 16.99 4.57
C PRO A 175 6.67 17.51 5.48
N ASP A 176 5.49 16.90 5.40
CA ASP A 176 4.30 17.28 6.19
C ASP A 176 4.36 16.81 7.66
N LEU A 177 5.30 15.92 8.00
CA LEU A 177 5.32 15.33 9.35
C LEU A 177 5.82 16.33 10.39
N LYS A 178 6.80 17.17 10.04
CA LYS A 178 7.35 18.20 10.93
C LYS A 178 6.29 19.19 11.42
N PRO A 179 5.54 19.89 10.54
CA PRO A 179 4.55 20.87 11.00
C PRO A 179 3.42 20.23 11.81
N VAL A 180 3.05 18.97 11.52
CA VAL A 180 2.05 18.24 12.31
C VAL A 180 2.60 17.91 13.71
N LEU A 181 3.84 17.41 13.81
CA LEU A 181 4.49 17.15 15.09
C LEU A 181 4.66 18.43 15.91
N ASP A 182 5.03 19.54 15.28
CA ASP A 182 5.17 20.84 15.96
C ASP A 182 3.81 21.34 16.47
N THR A 183 2.73 21.13 15.71
CA THR A 183 1.37 21.45 16.14
C THR A 183 0.93 20.60 17.32
N ILE A 184 1.25 19.30 17.32
CA ILE A 184 0.95 18.37 18.41
C ILE A 184 1.74 18.74 19.67
N LYS A 185 3.05 19.00 19.55
CA LYS A 185 3.90 19.47 20.66
C LYS A 185 3.37 20.76 21.27
N ARG A 186 2.96 21.72 20.42
CA ARG A 186 2.36 22.99 20.86
C ARG A 186 1.03 22.78 21.59
N ARG A 187 0.21 21.81 21.18
CA ARG A 187 -1.06 21.48 21.86
C ARG A 187 -0.86 20.70 23.16
N LEU A 188 0.16 19.84 23.23
CA LEU A 188 0.46 19.03 24.41
C LEU A 188 1.32 19.76 25.45
N LYS A 189 1.76 21.01 25.20
CA LYS A 189 2.67 21.77 26.09
C LYS A 189 3.94 20.99 26.48
N ILE A 190 4.34 20.00 25.69
CA ILE A 190 5.60 19.27 25.90
C ILE A 190 6.69 20.18 25.33
N ARG A 191 7.40 20.86 26.24
CA ARG A 191 8.46 21.82 25.96
C ARG A 191 9.67 21.14 25.32
#